data_AF-A0A1S3QR33-F1
#
_entry.id   AF-A0A1S3QR33-F1
#
_cell.length_a   1.000
_cell.length_b   1.000
_cell.length_c   1.000
_cell.angle_alpha   90.00
_cell.angle_beta   90.00
_cell.angle_gamma   90.00
#
_symmetry.space_group_name_H-M   'P 1'
#
loop_
_entity.id
_entity.type
_entity.pdbx_description
1 polymer ?
#
loop_
_entity_poly.entity_id
_entity_poly.type
_entity_poly.pdbx_seq_one_letter_code
_entity_poly.pdbx_strand_id
1 'polypeptide(L)'
;MVVQAMRGQLKKKEKQVDKLLDSAVAERFCRLAERVDSLRGLRERNPGNTDSDSLTESINVVINNSISAPVAMEKLESAWRDYSLAQEKLKACPTKEQLGDLIDNRNKVRGVLAATVESFLQEAKCLPVRQRMDKLKEVSSSLTAVFGPASMEGDVGEQAFEQYYQWRTQRSRLTSSVRDGTDKALKALCTWSENVGKFFCLSAKTVVGVNDIVDGVNELLKQAEINVAKELDSPLSVGEQNNHETKVVSNAFHKVMQHIQSEQSLLSDIMEKYLLNTKFKGEMLQWQNASPTPDSLFSVKKRIRSLRAQLRWRQVEEASLEEAEDFDLTEILKKKEEIAEIRNTLFQEIGQERKEYMKLSALAEGCCPELPLLYPEADIHSHMVRHNRSPD
;
A
#
# COMPACT_ATOMS: atom_id res chain seq x y z
N MET A 1 -43.32 84.41 22.84
CA MET A 1 -43.85 83.14 22.29
C MET A 1 -42.78 82.23 21.70
N VAL A 2 -41.82 82.74 20.91
CA VAL A 2 -40.75 81.92 20.28
C VAL A 2 -39.85 81.18 21.29
N VAL A 3 -39.44 81.84 22.38
CA VAL A 3 -38.57 81.24 23.42
C VAL A 3 -39.27 80.11 24.21
N GLN A 4 -40.58 80.21 24.43
CA GLN A 4 -41.36 79.15 25.08
C GLN A 4 -41.56 77.94 24.15
N ALA A 5 -41.77 78.17 22.84
CA ALA A 5 -41.84 77.10 21.84
C ALA A 5 -40.48 76.38 21.70
N MET A 6 -39.37 77.12 21.70
CA MET A 6 -38.01 76.54 21.70
C MET A 6 -37.72 75.73 22.99
N ARG A 7 -38.11 76.22 24.18
CA ARG A 7 -38.00 75.45 25.44
C ARG A 7 -38.86 74.18 25.42
N GLY A 8 -40.06 74.24 24.82
CA GLY A 8 -40.91 73.06 24.64
C GLY A 8 -40.31 72.03 23.70
N GLN A 9 -39.67 72.47 22.61
CA GLN A 9 -38.94 71.59 21.69
C GLN A 9 -37.67 71.00 22.32
N LEU A 10 -36.92 71.77 23.10
CA LEU A 10 -35.74 71.29 23.82
C LEU A 10 -36.11 70.19 24.83
N LYS A 11 -37.13 70.42 25.66
CA LYS A 11 -37.64 69.41 26.61
C LYS A 11 -38.17 68.16 25.93
N LYS A 12 -38.75 68.30 24.73
CA LYS A 12 -39.22 67.16 23.94
C LYS A 12 -38.04 66.36 23.36
N LYS A 13 -36.97 67.04 22.94
CA LYS A 13 -35.72 66.40 22.50
C LYS A 13 -34.97 65.74 23.66
N GLU A 14 -34.89 66.36 24.84
CA GLU A 14 -34.31 65.74 26.05
C GLU A 14 -35.02 64.44 26.39
N LYS A 15 -36.36 64.45 26.51
CA LYS A 15 -37.13 63.23 26.76
C LYS A 15 -36.96 62.15 25.69
N GLN A 16 -36.72 62.55 24.44
CA GLN A 16 -36.50 61.61 23.35
C GLN A 16 -35.09 61.01 23.39
N VAL A 17 -34.09 61.80 23.80
CA VAL A 17 -32.72 61.34 24.06
C VAL A 17 -32.69 60.41 25.27
N ASP A 18 -33.36 60.75 26.38
CA ASP A 18 -33.46 59.87 27.56
C ASP A 18 -34.08 58.52 27.20
N LYS A 19 -35.17 58.53 26.43
CA LYS A 19 -35.82 57.28 25.98
C LYS A 19 -34.93 56.45 25.04
N LEU A 20 -34.09 57.09 24.23
CA LEU A 20 -33.13 56.40 23.35
C LEU A 20 -31.94 55.84 24.15
N LEU A 21 -31.48 56.55 25.18
CA LEU A 21 -30.42 56.11 26.08
C LEU A 21 -30.88 54.93 26.95
N ASP A 22 -32.13 54.95 27.43
CA ASP A 22 -32.76 53.87 28.20
C ASP A 22 -32.78 52.54 27.43
N SER A 23 -32.92 52.57 26.10
CA SER A 23 -32.89 51.37 25.26
C SER A 23 -31.50 50.98 24.76
N ALA A 24 -30.56 51.94 24.65
CA ALA A 24 -29.28 51.73 23.98
C ALA A 24 -28.36 50.74 24.70
N VAL A 25 -28.32 50.75 26.04
CA VAL A 25 -27.49 49.83 26.82
C VAL A 25 -28.03 48.41 26.70
N ALA A 26 -29.34 48.24 26.87
CA ALA A 26 -30.00 46.94 26.73
C ALA A 26 -29.79 46.36 25.32
N GLU A 27 -29.94 47.18 24.28
CA GLU A 27 -29.73 46.75 22.89
C GLU A 27 -28.29 46.29 22.61
N ARG A 28 -27.27 46.97 23.17
CA ARG A 28 -25.87 46.54 23.02
C ARG A 28 -25.60 45.20 23.71
N PHE A 29 -26.10 45.01 24.92
CA PHE A 29 -25.96 43.73 25.62
C PHE A 29 -26.71 42.60 24.91
N CYS A 30 -27.92 42.84 24.37
CA CYS A 30 -28.63 41.86 23.56
C CYS A 30 -27.83 41.45 22.32
N ARG A 31 -27.32 42.42 21.55
CA ARG A 31 -26.48 42.13 20.37
C ARG A 31 -25.22 41.36 20.73
N LEU A 32 -24.54 41.74 21.82
CA LEU A 32 -23.35 41.01 22.27
C LEU A 32 -23.71 39.57 22.67
N ALA A 33 -24.83 39.35 23.38
CA ALA A 33 -25.28 38.04 23.78
C ALA A 33 -25.59 37.13 22.57
N GLU A 34 -26.30 37.64 21.56
CA GLU A 34 -26.58 36.92 20.30
C GLU A 34 -25.29 36.51 19.57
N ARG A 35 -24.30 37.42 19.53
CA ARG A 35 -23.00 37.14 18.90
C ARG A 35 -22.19 36.12 19.70
N VAL A 36 -22.20 36.18 21.03
CA VAL A 36 -21.53 35.20 21.90
C VAL A 36 -22.17 33.82 21.75
N ASP A 37 -23.50 33.75 21.62
CA ASP A 37 -24.21 32.49 21.37
C ASP A 37 -23.85 31.89 20.01
N SER A 38 -23.83 32.72 18.97
CA SER A 38 -23.35 32.33 17.63
C SER A 38 -21.90 31.83 17.67
N LEU A 39 -21.04 32.51 18.44
CA LEU A 39 -19.65 32.13 18.62
C LEU A 39 -19.49 30.79 19.36
N ARG A 40 -20.36 30.51 20.33
CA ARG A 40 -20.39 29.22 21.01
C ARG A 40 -20.67 28.08 20.03
N GLY A 41 -21.71 28.22 19.20
CA GLY A 41 -22.02 27.24 18.15
C GLY A 41 -20.93 27.13 17.08
N LEU A 42 -20.18 28.19 16.81
CA LEU A 42 -18.99 28.13 15.94
C LEU A 42 -17.88 27.29 16.58
N ARG A 43 -17.54 27.55 17.85
CA ARG A 43 -16.49 26.81 18.58
C ARG A 43 -16.85 25.34 18.78
N GLU A 44 -18.13 25.01 18.96
CA GLU A 44 -18.60 23.62 19.06
C GLU A 44 -18.45 22.85 17.74
N ARG A 45 -18.76 23.49 16.61
CA ARG A 45 -18.58 22.89 15.28
C ARG A 45 -17.12 22.84 14.83
N ASN A 46 -16.31 23.76 15.33
CA ASN A 46 -14.89 23.87 15.01
C ASN A 46 -14.04 23.86 16.29
N PRO A 47 -14.02 22.74 17.04
CA PRO A 47 -13.24 22.66 18.28
C PRO A 47 -11.74 22.87 18.01
N GLY A 48 -11.29 22.54 16.79
CA GLY A 48 -9.94 22.72 16.30
C GLY A 48 -9.79 22.24 14.85
N ASN A 49 -8.55 21.98 14.44
CA ASN A 49 -8.17 21.69 13.07
C ASN A 49 -8.48 20.24 12.61
N THR A 50 -9.65 19.68 12.92
CA THR A 50 -9.94 18.22 12.84
C THR A 50 -9.52 17.55 11.50
N ASP A 51 -9.87 18.11 10.35
CA ASP A 51 -9.50 17.55 9.03
C ASP A 51 -8.00 17.74 8.69
N SER A 52 -7.40 18.79 9.25
CA SER A 52 -5.96 19.01 9.16
C SER A 52 -5.20 18.14 10.17
N ASP A 53 -5.84 17.73 11.27
CA ASP A 53 -5.26 16.82 12.23
C ASP A 53 -5.25 15.40 11.64
N SER A 54 -6.32 14.99 10.94
CA SER A 54 -6.37 13.72 10.21
C SER A 54 -5.36 13.65 9.05
N LEU A 55 -5.20 14.74 8.29
CA LEU A 55 -4.19 14.81 7.23
C LEU A 55 -2.76 14.76 7.81
N THR A 56 -2.49 15.47 8.91
CA THR A 56 -1.16 15.41 9.53
C THR A 56 -0.85 14.03 10.09
N GLU A 57 -1.80 13.40 10.75
CA GLU A 57 -1.62 12.03 11.23
C GLU A 57 -1.34 11.07 10.07
N SER A 58 -2.07 11.23 8.97
CA SER A 58 -1.85 10.45 7.76
C SER A 58 -0.47 10.68 7.15
N ILE A 59 0.00 11.94 7.09
CA ILE A 59 1.36 12.27 6.64
C ILE A 59 2.39 11.55 7.51
N ASN A 60 2.25 11.61 8.83
CA ASN A 60 3.16 10.95 9.76
C ASN A 60 3.19 9.43 9.57
N VAL A 61 2.01 8.80 9.41
CA VAL A 61 1.88 7.35 9.17
C VAL A 61 2.56 6.95 7.87
N VAL A 62 2.40 7.75 6.80
CA VAL A 62 2.97 7.46 5.48
C VAL A 62 4.48 7.66 5.49
N ILE A 63 5.00 8.75 6.05
CA ILE A 63 6.44 9.05 6.03
C ILE A 63 7.23 8.16 7.01
N ASN A 64 6.84 8.13 8.29
CA ASN A 64 7.70 7.57 9.35
C ASN A 64 7.82 6.04 9.31
N ASN A 65 6.83 5.36 8.73
CA ASN A 65 6.77 3.90 8.66
C ASN A 65 6.94 3.39 7.22
N SER A 66 7.51 4.22 6.34
CA SER A 66 7.73 3.85 4.94
C SER A 66 8.72 2.69 4.82
N ILE A 67 8.37 1.70 4.00
CA ILE A 67 9.27 0.60 3.67
C ILE A 67 10.11 1.01 2.47
N SER A 68 11.43 0.94 2.65
CA SER A 68 12.40 1.12 1.57
C SER A 68 12.64 -0.19 0.82
N ALA A 69 13.15 -0.08 -0.40
CA ALA A 69 13.52 -1.24 -1.20
C ALA A 69 14.61 -2.06 -0.48
N PRO A 70 14.50 -3.39 -0.45
CA PRO A 70 15.56 -4.26 0.04
C PRO A 70 16.91 -3.96 -0.62
N VAL A 71 17.98 -3.85 0.17
CA VAL A 71 19.34 -3.58 -0.32
C VAL A 71 19.80 -4.64 -1.33
N ALA A 72 19.36 -5.89 -1.15
CA ALA A 72 19.68 -6.98 -2.06
C ALA A 72 18.95 -6.90 -3.42
N MET A 73 17.94 -6.04 -3.57
CA MET A 73 17.04 -6.02 -4.72
C MET A 73 17.73 -5.62 -6.03
N GLU A 74 18.58 -4.59 -6.01
CA GLU A 74 19.31 -4.16 -7.22
C GLU A 74 20.30 -5.25 -7.68
N LYS A 75 21.02 -5.86 -6.73
CA LYS A 75 21.93 -6.98 -7.00
C LYS A 75 21.18 -8.19 -7.53
N LEU A 76 19.98 -8.45 -7.01
CA LEU A 76 19.12 -9.54 -7.44
C LEU A 76 18.70 -9.37 -8.90
N GLU A 77 18.30 -8.17 -9.31
CA GLU A 77 17.95 -7.88 -10.71
C GLU A 77 19.14 -8.02 -11.65
N SER A 78 20.33 -7.58 -11.23
CA SER A 78 21.56 -7.81 -12.00
C SER A 78 21.86 -9.30 -12.15
N ALA A 79 21.78 -10.07 -11.06
CA ALA A 79 22.06 -11.49 -11.08
C ALA A 79 21.04 -12.28 -11.94
N TRP A 80 19.76 -11.88 -11.93
CA TRP A 80 18.75 -12.47 -12.81
C TRP A 80 19.01 -12.18 -14.29
N ARG A 81 19.46 -10.96 -14.62
CA ARG A 81 19.86 -10.61 -15.99
C ARG A 81 21.05 -11.43 -16.46
N ASP A 82 22.08 -11.56 -15.63
CA ASP A 82 23.28 -12.35 -15.95
C ASP A 82 22.96 -13.83 -16.13
N TYR A 83 22.12 -14.39 -15.24
CA TYR A 83 21.67 -15.78 -15.34
C TYR A 83 20.84 -16.01 -16.61
N SER A 84 19.88 -15.12 -16.90
CA SER A 84 19.06 -15.20 -18.12
C SER A 84 19.94 -15.13 -19.38
N LEU A 85 20.92 -14.23 -19.41
CA LEU A 85 21.84 -14.12 -20.53
C LEU A 85 22.70 -15.39 -20.71
N ALA A 86 23.17 -15.99 -19.63
CA ALA A 86 23.91 -17.24 -19.70
C ALA A 86 23.04 -18.40 -20.21
N GLN A 87 21.77 -18.45 -19.81
CA GLN A 87 20.80 -19.43 -20.31
C GLN A 87 20.54 -19.26 -21.83
N GLU A 88 20.35 -18.02 -22.30
CA GLU A 88 20.15 -17.75 -23.73
C GLU A 88 21.38 -18.12 -24.57
N LYS A 89 22.59 -17.86 -24.07
CA LYS A 89 23.83 -18.30 -24.75
C LYS A 89 23.93 -19.81 -24.87
N LEU A 90 23.50 -20.57 -23.86
CA LEU A 90 23.47 -22.03 -23.92
C LEU A 90 22.44 -22.54 -24.93
N LYS A 91 21.24 -21.94 -24.98
CA LYS A 91 20.21 -22.29 -25.98
C LYS A 91 20.68 -22.05 -27.41
N ALA A 92 21.45 -20.99 -27.63
CA ALA A 92 22.00 -20.63 -28.93
C ALA A 92 23.28 -21.42 -29.30
N CYS A 93 23.80 -22.28 -28.42
CA CYS A 93 25.06 -22.97 -28.63
C CYS A 93 24.94 -24.03 -29.75
N PRO A 94 25.70 -23.90 -30.85
CA PRO A 94 25.57 -24.81 -31.99
C PRO A 94 26.45 -26.07 -31.90
N THR A 95 27.51 -26.06 -31.09
CA THR A 95 28.51 -27.14 -31.10
C THR A 95 28.97 -27.58 -29.71
N LYS A 96 29.45 -28.82 -29.61
CA LYS A 96 29.89 -29.44 -28.34
C LYS A 96 31.18 -28.84 -27.79
N GLU A 97 32.04 -28.24 -28.62
CA GLU A 97 33.35 -27.75 -28.18
C GLU A 97 33.26 -26.55 -27.23
N GLN A 98 32.25 -25.68 -27.42
CA GLN A 98 32.04 -24.49 -26.58
C GLN A 98 31.11 -24.75 -25.38
N LEU A 99 30.52 -25.95 -25.32
CA LEU A 99 29.45 -26.27 -24.39
C LEU A 99 29.94 -26.30 -22.93
N GLY A 100 31.15 -26.85 -22.69
CA GLY A 100 31.74 -26.91 -21.35
C GLY A 100 31.91 -25.53 -20.72
N ASP A 101 32.56 -24.61 -21.43
CA ASP A 101 32.80 -23.24 -20.95
C ASP A 101 31.50 -22.47 -20.67
N LEU A 102 30.47 -22.67 -21.51
CA LEU A 102 29.17 -22.04 -21.32
C LEU A 102 28.41 -22.61 -20.10
N ILE A 103 28.51 -23.92 -19.86
CA ILE A 103 27.92 -24.58 -18.69
C ILE A 103 28.61 -24.07 -17.41
N ASP A 104 29.94 -23.98 -17.42
CA ASP A 104 30.72 -23.48 -16.28
C ASP A 104 30.37 -22.01 -15.98
N ASN A 105 30.28 -21.18 -17.02
CA ASN A 105 29.83 -19.80 -16.87
C ASN A 105 28.40 -19.72 -16.28
N ARG A 106 27.46 -20.53 -16.80
CA ARG A 106 26.08 -20.61 -16.28
C ARG A 106 26.05 -21.04 -14.81
N ASN A 107 26.83 -22.05 -14.43
CA ASN A 107 26.91 -22.53 -13.05
C ASN A 107 27.50 -21.46 -12.12
N LYS A 108 28.51 -20.72 -12.58
CA LYS A 108 29.07 -19.59 -11.84
C LYS A 108 28.03 -18.50 -11.58
N VAL A 109 27.35 -18.00 -12.61
CA VAL A 109 26.33 -16.96 -12.44
C VAL A 109 25.11 -17.46 -11.64
N ARG A 110 24.75 -18.74 -11.77
CA ARG A 110 23.74 -19.39 -10.95
C ARG A 110 24.11 -19.37 -9.47
N GLY A 111 25.36 -19.66 -9.12
CA GLY A 111 25.85 -19.59 -7.74
C GLY A 111 25.75 -18.17 -7.15
N VAL A 112 26.09 -17.15 -7.94
CA VAL A 112 25.91 -15.74 -7.57
C VAL A 112 24.45 -15.39 -7.37
N LEU A 113 23.57 -15.81 -8.30
CA LEU A 113 22.13 -15.62 -8.18
C LEU A 113 21.58 -16.29 -6.92
N ALA A 114 21.97 -17.53 -6.63
CA ALA A 114 21.54 -18.26 -5.44
C ALA A 114 21.88 -17.53 -4.13
N ALA A 115 23.13 -17.05 -4.01
CA ALA A 115 23.57 -16.29 -2.84
C ALA A 115 22.80 -14.96 -2.68
N THR A 116 22.52 -14.30 -3.81
CA THR A 116 21.77 -13.03 -3.83
C THR A 116 20.29 -13.24 -3.50
N VAL A 117 19.69 -14.32 -4.01
CA VAL A 117 18.34 -14.77 -3.68
C VAL A 117 18.21 -15.05 -2.19
N GLU A 118 19.17 -15.76 -1.59
CA GLU A 118 19.14 -16.01 -0.14
C GLU A 118 19.15 -14.69 0.64
N SER A 119 20.05 -13.78 0.28
CA SER A 119 20.18 -12.48 0.93
C SER A 119 18.88 -11.67 0.84
N PHE A 120 18.27 -11.61 -0.35
CA PHE A 120 16.99 -10.93 -0.57
C PHE A 120 15.85 -11.58 0.21
N LEU A 121 15.73 -12.90 0.21
CA LEU A 121 14.65 -13.60 0.93
C LEU A 121 14.73 -13.38 2.44
N GLN A 122 15.94 -13.35 3.01
CA GLN A 122 16.12 -13.03 4.44
C GLN A 122 15.69 -11.60 4.76
N GLU A 123 16.08 -10.63 3.93
CA GLU A 123 15.70 -9.23 4.11
C GLU A 123 14.18 -9.04 3.96
N ALA A 124 13.59 -9.55 2.88
CA ALA A 124 12.16 -9.43 2.59
C ALA A 124 11.28 -10.10 3.64
N LYS A 125 11.75 -11.21 4.24
CA LYS A 125 11.02 -11.91 5.33
C LYS A 125 10.87 -11.04 6.59
N CYS A 126 11.80 -10.13 6.84
CA CYS A 126 11.76 -9.22 7.98
C CYS A 126 10.82 -8.01 7.76
N LEU A 127 10.36 -7.77 6.53
CA LEU A 127 9.52 -6.63 6.20
C LEU A 127 8.03 -6.95 6.45
N PRO A 128 7.27 -6.06 7.12
CA PRO A 128 5.85 -6.23 7.36
C PRO A 128 5.01 -5.85 6.12
N VAL A 129 5.35 -6.40 4.94
CA VAL A 129 4.81 -5.98 3.62
C VAL A 129 3.27 -5.99 3.59
N ARG A 130 2.64 -7.08 4.04
CA ARG A 130 1.17 -7.20 4.03
C ARG A 130 0.50 -6.22 4.98
N GLN A 131 0.99 -6.14 6.22
CA GLN A 131 0.45 -5.23 7.23
C GLN A 131 0.58 -3.78 6.78
N ARG A 132 1.72 -3.42 6.17
CA ARG A 132 1.94 -2.08 5.61
C ARG A 132 0.99 -1.79 4.46
N MET A 133 0.82 -2.73 3.52
CA MET A 133 -0.12 -2.60 2.41
C MET A 133 -1.54 -2.32 2.89
N ASP A 134 -2.02 -3.09 3.87
CA ASP A 134 -3.36 -2.93 4.45
C ASP A 134 -3.50 -1.56 5.12
N LYS A 135 -2.48 -1.12 5.87
CA LYS A 135 -2.51 0.19 6.53
C LYS A 135 -2.54 1.35 5.53
N LEU A 136 -1.74 1.27 4.47
CA LEU A 136 -1.72 2.27 3.40
C LEU A 136 -3.08 2.37 2.70
N LYS A 137 -3.76 1.23 2.49
CA LYS A 137 -5.10 1.19 1.91
C LYS A 137 -6.14 1.83 2.84
N GLU A 138 -6.08 1.54 4.14
CA GLU A 138 -6.94 2.15 5.16
C GLU A 138 -6.79 3.68 5.18
N VAL A 139 -5.54 4.18 5.24
CA VAL A 139 -5.23 5.62 5.22
C VAL A 139 -5.73 6.26 3.93
N SER A 140 -5.46 5.64 2.78
CA SER A 140 -5.94 6.12 1.47
C SER A 140 -7.47 6.22 1.42
N SER A 141 -8.19 5.23 1.92
CA SER A 141 -9.66 5.24 1.96
C SER A 141 -10.19 6.31 2.89
N SER A 142 -9.58 6.48 4.07
CA SER A 142 -9.96 7.52 5.04
C SER A 142 -9.77 8.92 4.46
N LEU A 143 -8.62 9.19 3.85
CA LEU A 143 -8.36 10.50 3.23
C LEU A 143 -9.28 10.76 2.04
N THR A 144 -9.54 9.76 1.20
CA THR A 144 -10.45 9.89 0.05
C THR A 144 -11.89 10.19 0.49
N ALA A 145 -12.33 9.66 1.63
CA ALA A 145 -13.66 9.97 2.17
C ALA A 145 -13.80 11.43 2.62
N VAL A 146 -12.70 12.07 3.05
CA VAL A 146 -12.69 13.46 3.54
C VAL A 146 -12.43 14.45 2.39
N PHE A 147 -11.44 14.18 1.54
CA PHE A 147 -10.96 15.11 0.52
C PHE A 147 -11.47 14.78 -0.90
N GLY A 148 -12.18 13.67 -1.07
CA GLY A 148 -12.56 13.16 -2.38
C GLY A 148 -11.42 12.41 -3.08
N PRO A 149 -11.66 11.92 -4.32
CA PRO A 149 -10.63 11.25 -5.11
C PRO A 149 -9.50 12.22 -5.48
N ALA A 150 -8.26 11.79 -5.26
CA ALA A 150 -7.08 12.55 -5.66
C ALA A 150 -6.96 12.59 -7.20
N SER A 151 -6.69 13.77 -7.75
CA SER A 151 -6.24 13.87 -9.13
C SER A 151 -4.76 13.51 -9.19
N MET A 152 -4.40 12.46 -9.92
CA MET A 152 -3.00 12.04 -10.07
C MET A 152 -2.23 12.87 -11.11
N GLU A 153 -2.84 13.93 -11.64
CA GLU A 153 -2.25 14.78 -12.67
C GLU A 153 -1.42 15.91 -12.03
N GLY A 154 -0.10 15.84 -12.24
CA GLY A 154 0.86 16.88 -11.86
C GLY A 154 1.73 16.50 -10.65
N ASP A 155 3.01 16.86 -10.73
CA ASP A 155 3.92 16.75 -9.58
C ASP A 155 3.61 17.88 -8.59
N VAL A 156 3.21 17.49 -7.38
CA VAL A 156 3.07 18.42 -6.29
C VAL A 156 4.45 18.56 -5.67
N GLY A 157 5.12 19.66 -5.99
CA GLY A 157 6.54 19.88 -5.69
C GLY A 157 6.93 19.49 -4.25
N GLU A 158 8.20 19.13 -4.06
CA GLU A 158 8.74 18.49 -2.84
C GLU A 158 8.44 19.25 -1.54
N GLN A 159 8.24 20.56 -1.60
CA GLN A 159 7.95 21.42 -0.45
C GLN A 159 6.49 21.37 0.02
N ALA A 160 5.62 20.54 -0.58
CA ALA A 160 4.20 20.49 -0.25
C ALA A 160 3.92 20.22 1.24
N PHE A 161 4.65 19.29 1.86
CA PHE A 161 4.50 18.99 3.29
C PHE A 161 5.00 20.16 4.16
N GLU A 162 6.15 20.75 3.83
CA GLU A 162 6.69 21.88 4.59
C GLU A 162 5.74 23.09 4.54
N GLN A 163 5.24 23.43 3.35
CA GLN A 163 4.25 24.50 3.18
C GLN A 163 2.98 24.23 4.00
N TYR A 164 2.54 22.98 4.05
CA TYR A 164 1.40 22.56 4.84
C TYR A 164 1.63 22.66 6.35
N TYR A 165 2.78 22.21 6.86
CA TYR A 165 3.12 22.33 8.27
C TYR A 165 3.26 23.80 8.69
N GLN A 166 3.86 24.64 7.86
CA GLN A 166 3.95 26.08 8.10
C GLN A 166 2.57 26.73 8.13
N TRP A 167 1.73 26.47 7.13
CA TRP A 167 0.35 26.95 7.08
C TRP A 167 -0.44 26.50 8.32
N ARG A 168 -0.37 25.22 8.70
CA ARG A 168 -1.08 24.67 9.85
C ARG A 168 -0.63 25.33 11.16
N THR A 169 0.68 25.48 11.35
CA THR A 169 1.25 26.11 12.55
C THR A 169 0.82 27.57 12.66
N GLN A 170 0.91 28.32 11.55
CA GLN A 170 0.47 29.70 11.51
C GLN A 170 -1.03 29.82 11.77
N ARG A 171 -1.84 28.96 11.16
CA ARG A 171 -3.30 28.92 11.35
C ARG A 171 -3.66 28.62 12.80
N SER A 172 -3.04 27.61 13.42
CA SER A 172 -3.26 27.26 14.83
C SER A 172 -2.90 28.41 15.78
N ARG A 173 -1.78 29.09 15.53
CA ARG A 173 -1.35 30.26 16.32
C ARG A 173 -2.32 31.42 16.20
N LEU A 174 -2.81 31.72 14.99
CA LEU A 174 -3.80 32.78 14.75
C LEU A 174 -5.11 32.45 15.46
N THR A 175 -5.64 31.25 15.31
CA THR A 175 -6.87 30.81 16.00
C THR A 175 -6.74 30.93 17.52
N SER A 176 -5.62 30.44 18.07
CA SER A 176 -5.38 30.48 19.52
C SER A 176 -5.28 31.91 20.04
N SER A 177 -4.58 32.79 19.31
CA SER A 177 -4.45 34.21 19.67
C SER A 177 -5.77 34.96 19.62
N VAL A 178 -6.63 34.68 18.63
CA VAL A 178 -7.96 35.31 18.52
C VAL A 178 -8.86 34.83 19.66
N ARG A 179 -8.91 33.51 19.91
CA ARG A 179 -9.70 32.92 21.01
C ARG A 179 -9.29 33.47 22.37
N ASP A 180 -7.99 33.53 22.65
CA ASP A 180 -7.45 34.08 23.91
C ASP A 180 -7.82 35.56 24.10
N GLY A 181 -7.78 36.36 23.03
CA GLY A 181 -8.24 37.76 23.06
C GLY A 181 -9.72 37.88 23.40
N THR A 182 -10.57 37.08 22.77
CA THR A 182 -12.01 37.04 23.05
C THR A 182 -12.31 36.58 24.47
N ASP A 183 -11.65 35.51 24.93
CA ASP A 183 -11.86 34.94 26.27
C ASP A 183 -11.44 35.95 27.35
N LYS A 184 -10.32 36.66 27.16
CA LYS A 184 -9.89 37.73 28.06
C LYS A 184 -10.89 38.88 28.10
N ALA A 185 -11.39 39.34 26.94
CA ALA A 185 -12.34 40.44 26.86
C ALA A 185 -13.68 40.10 27.53
N LEU A 186 -14.22 38.91 27.26
CA LEU A 186 -15.47 38.42 27.88
C LEU A 186 -15.29 38.20 29.38
N LYS A 187 -14.15 37.63 29.82
CA LYS A 187 -13.85 37.44 31.24
C LYS A 187 -13.73 38.76 31.99
N ALA A 188 -13.15 39.79 31.38
CA ALA A 188 -13.09 41.13 31.97
C ALA A 188 -14.50 41.72 32.17
N LEU A 189 -15.41 41.52 31.20
CA LEU A 189 -16.81 41.93 31.31
C LEU A 189 -17.56 41.15 32.40
N CYS A 190 -17.34 39.84 32.52
CA CYS A 190 -17.89 39.03 33.61
C CYS A 190 -17.38 39.49 34.98
N THR A 191 -16.08 39.75 35.10
CA THR A 191 -15.45 40.24 36.35
C THR A 191 -16.03 41.58 36.77
N TRP A 192 -16.22 42.50 35.81
CA TRP A 192 -16.88 43.78 36.07
C TRP A 192 -18.33 43.57 36.56
N SER A 193 -19.10 42.70 35.92
CA SER A 193 -20.49 42.38 36.35
C SER A 193 -20.55 41.76 37.76
N GLU A 194 -19.60 40.87 38.09
CA GLU A 194 -19.48 40.33 39.45
C GLU A 194 -19.15 41.41 40.48
N ASN A 195 -18.26 42.35 40.14
CA ASN A 195 -17.93 43.48 41.01
C ASN A 195 -19.13 44.41 41.22
N VAL A 196 -19.92 44.67 40.17
CA VAL A 196 -21.21 45.37 40.27
C VAL A 196 -22.12 44.65 41.25
N GLY A 197 -22.32 43.34 41.09
CA GLY A 197 -23.13 42.54 42.00
C GLY A 197 -22.66 42.60 43.46
N LYS A 198 -21.34 42.51 43.70
CA LYS A 198 -20.74 42.62 45.04
C LYS A 198 -20.90 44.02 45.64
N PHE A 199 -20.73 45.08 44.86
CA PHE A 199 -20.87 46.47 45.31
C PHE A 199 -22.30 46.78 45.77
N PHE A 200 -23.30 46.29 45.02
CA PHE A 200 -24.72 46.51 45.34
C PHE A 200 -25.30 45.52 46.37
N CYS A 201 -24.52 44.52 46.81
CA CYS A 201 -24.96 43.53 47.80
C CYS A 201 -24.84 44.08 49.23
N LEU A 202 -25.96 44.59 49.78
CA LEU A 202 -26.00 45.17 51.13
C LEU A 202 -25.77 44.17 52.28
N SER A 203 -25.93 42.87 52.02
CA SER A 203 -25.74 41.80 53.01
C SER A 203 -24.28 41.33 53.13
N ALA A 204 -23.40 41.73 52.22
CA ALA A 204 -21.99 41.32 52.19
C ALA A 204 -21.06 42.50 52.48
N LYS A 205 -19.97 42.26 53.23
CA LYS A 205 -18.88 43.24 53.34
C LYS A 205 -18.11 43.26 52.01
N THR A 206 -18.08 44.39 51.32
CA THR A 206 -17.39 44.56 50.04
C THR A 206 -16.15 45.45 50.19
N VAL A 207 -15.10 45.14 49.42
CA VAL A 207 -13.90 45.96 49.25
C VAL A 207 -13.88 46.70 47.91
N VAL A 208 -14.92 46.49 47.09
CA VAL A 208 -15.08 47.11 45.77
C VAL A 208 -15.45 48.58 45.94
N GLY A 209 -14.72 49.49 45.31
CA GLY A 209 -14.98 50.92 45.31
C GLY A 209 -15.88 51.36 44.16
N VAL A 210 -16.37 52.61 44.20
CA VAL A 210 -17.20 53.19 43.13
C VAL A 210 -16.45 53.25 41.79
N ASN A 211 -15.13 53.49 41.82
CA ASN A 211 -14.31 53.58 40.61
C ASN A 211 -14.19 52.22 39.91
N ASP A 212 -14.25 51.11 40.65
CA ASP A 212 -14.23 49.75 40.09
C ASP A 212 -15.53 49.41 39.31
N ILE A 213 -16.56 50.26 39.44
CA ILE A 213 -17.87 50.11 38.79
C ILE A 213 -18.04 51.09 37.64
N VAL A 214 -17.72 52.36 37.87
CA VAL A 214 -18.06 53.48 36.97
C VAL A 214 -17.04 53.63 35.84
N ASP A 215 -15.76 53.36 36.11
CA ASP A 215 -14.70 53.57 35.13
C ASP A 215 -14.54 52.36 34.21
N GLY A 216 -14.56 52.60 32.90
CA GLY A 216 -14.11 51.62 31.91
C GLY A 216 -15.16 50.63 31.38
N VAL A 217 -16.41 50.59 31.87
CA VAL A 217 -17.44 49.65 31.36
C VAL A 217 -17.67 49.80 29.85
N ASN A 218 -17.75 51.03 29.35
CA ASN A 218 -17.97 51.28 27.92
C ASN A 218 -16.81 50.76 27.08
N GLU A 219 -15.58 50.82 27.61
CA GLU A 219 -14.39 50.29 26.94
C GLU A 219 -14.36 48.75 27.03
N LEU A 220 -14.68 48.16 28.18
CA LEU A 220 -14.78 46.70 28.32
C LEU A 220 -15.84 46.11 27.37
N LEU A 221 -17.01 46.74 27.29
CA LEU A 221 -18.09 46.33 26.38
C LEU A 221 -17.66 46.46 24.92
N LYS A 222 -17.00 47.57 24.56
CA LYS A 222 -16.46 47.79 23.21
C LYS A 222 -15.37 46.76 22.87
N GLN A 223 -14.47 46.44 23.80
CA GLN A 223 -13.44 45.42 23.61
C GLN A 223 -14.05 44.02 23.43
N ALA A 224 -15.09 43.68 24.21
CA ALA A 224 -15.82 42.42 24.05
C ALA A 224 -16.49 42.35 22.66
N GLU A 225 -17.21 43.41 22.25
CA GLU A 225 -17.84 43.49 20.92
C GLU A 225 -16.81 43.36 19.79
N ILE A 226 -15.66 44.05 19.88
CA ILE A 226 -14.59 44.00 18.86
C ILE A 226 -13.96 42.61 18.79
N ASN A 227 -13.64 41.96 19.91
CA ASN A 227 -12.98 40.66 19.89
C ASN A 227 -13.94 39.55 19.44
N VAL A 228 -15.20 39.58 19.91
CA VAL A 228 -16.24 38.65 19.43
C VAL A 228 -16.48 38.85 17.93
N ALA A 229 -16.53 40.09 17.44
CA ALA A 229 -16.62 40.37 16.01
C ALA A 229 -15.42 39.82 15.24
N LYS A 230 -14.21 40.12 15.71
CA LYS A 230 -12.97 39.66 15.08
C LYS A 230 -12.90 38.13 14.99
N GLU A 231 -13.41 37.40 15.98
CA GLU A 231 -13.44 35.94 15.93
C GLU A 231 -14.52 35.41 14.98
N LEU A 232 -15.73 35.98 15.00
CA LEU A 232 -16.83 35.61 14.11
C LEU A 232 -16.56 35.95 12.64
N ASP A 233 -15.93 37.10 12.39
CA ASP A 233 -15.65 37.64 11.05
C ASP A 233 -14.26 37.19 10.56
N SER A 234 -13.54 36.38 11.35
CA SER A 234 -12.24 35.85 10.95
C SER A 234 -12.38 34.95 9.72
N PRO A 235 -11.42 34.96 8.78
CA PRO A 235 -11.33 33.91 7.74
C PRO A 235 -11.19 32.49 8.33
N LEU A 236 -10.97 32.36 9.65
CA LEU A 236 -10.99 31.10 10.40
C LEU A 236 -12.42 30.60 10.75
N SER A 237 -13.42 31.48 10.66
CA SER A 237 -14.82 31.27 11.06
C SER A 237 -15.74 30.97 9.87
N VAL A 238 -15.49 31.64 8.74
CA VAL A 238 -16.21 31.42 7.48
C VAL A 238 -15.46 30.34 6.71
N GLY A 239 -16.16 29.31 6.24
CA GLY A 239 -15.59 28.30 5.33
C GLY A 239 -15.12 28.84 3.96
N GLU A 240 -14.93 30.15 3.83
CA GLU A 240 -14.26 30.80 2.71
C GLU A 240 -12.76 30.54 2.84
N GLN A 241 -12.36 29.33 2.46
CA GLN A 241 -10.95 29.04 2.24
C GLN A 241 -10.43 30.00 1.17
N ASN A 242 -9.45 30.83 1.53
CA ASN A 242 -8.68 31.56 0.54
C ASN A 242 -8.10 30.53 -0.45
N ASN A 243 -8.14 30.78 -1.76
CA ASN A 243 -7.74 29.83 -2.81
C ASN A 243 -6.32 29.25 -2.55
N HIS A 244 -5.45 30.05 -1.94
CA HIS A 244 -4.12 29.60 -1.51
C HIS A 244 -4.17 28.53 -0.40
N GLU A 245 -5.02 28.67 0.61
CA GLU A 245 -5.11 27.73 1.73
C GLU A 245 -5.68 26.37 1.29
N THR A 246 -6.73 26.37 0.47
CA THR A 246 -7.25 25.15 -0.16
C THR A 246 -6.17 24.47 -0.99
N LYS A 247 -5.36 25.26 -1.70
CA LYS A 247 -4.27 24.74 -2.52
C LYS A 247 -3.17 24.09 -1.67
N VAL A 248 -2.77 24.69 -0.54
CA VAL A 248 -1.75 24.08 0.35
C VAL A 248 -2.22 22.74 0.91
N VAL A 249 -3.47 22.66 1.39
CA VAL A 249 -4.05 21.41 1.91
C VAL A 249 -4.20 20.36 0.81
N SER A 250 -4.75 20.76 -0.34
CA SER A 250 -4.91 19.90 -1.51
C SER A 250 -3.55 19.35 -1.98
N ASN A 251 -2.54 20.20 -2.07
CA ASN A 251 -1.19 19.81 -2.43
C ASN A 251 -0.63 18.75 -1.46
N ALA A 252 -0.73 18.98 -0.15
CA ALA A 252 -0.28 18.00 0.83
C ALA A 252 -1.04 16.67 0.72
N PHE A 253 -2.36 16.70 0.55
CA PHE A 253 -3.17 15.50 0.32
C PHE A 253 -2.70 14.73 -0.92
N HIS A 254 -2.56 15.40 -2.06
CA HIS A 254 -2.07 14.79 -3.30
C HIS A 254 -0.68 14.20 -3.12
N LYS A 255 0.22 14.89 -2.40
CA LYS A 255 1.56 14.38 -2.11
C LYS A 255 1.52 13.11 -1.26
N VAL A 256 0.66 13.05 -0.24
CA VAL A 256 0.43 11.82 0.53
C VAL A 256 -0.02 10.69 -0.37
N MET A 257 -0.99 10.94 -1.26
CA MET A 257 -1.53 9.92 -2.16
C MET A 257 -0.47 9.40 -3.15
N GLN A 258 0.39 10.28 -3.67
CA GLN A 258 1.54 9.89 -4.49
C GLN A 258 2.53 9.00 -3.71
N HIS A 259 2.85 9.37 -2.47
CA HIS A 259 3.70 8.54 -1.61
C HIS A 259 3.08 7.16 -1.37
N ILE A 260 1.79 7.11 -1.00
CA ILE A 260 1.05 5.85 -0.81
C ILE A 260 1.15 4.98 -2.05
N GLN A 261 0.86 5.52 -3.24
CA GLN A 261 0.86 4.75 -4.47
C GLN A 261 2.27 4.25 -4.85
N SER A 262 3.29 5.10 -4.70
CA SER A 262 4.68 4.71 -4.95
C SER A 262 5.14 3.58 -4.04
N GLU A 263 4.77 3.64 -2.75
CA GLU A 263 5.12 2.61 -1.78
C GLU A 263 4.32 1.32 -2.05
N GLN A 264 3.03 1.40 -2.37
CA GLN A 264 2.22 0.23 -2.74
C GLN A 264 2.77 -0.49 -3.98
N SER A 265 3.27 0.25 -4.97
CA SER A 265 3.94 -0.32 -6.13
C SER A 265 5.20 -1.08 -5.73
N LEU A 266 6.04 -0.48 -4.89
CA LEU A 266 7.25 -1.11 -4.36
C LEU A 266 6.94 -2.37 -3.54
N LEU A 267 5.97 -2.31 -2.65
CA LEU A 267 5.55 -3.45 -1.82
C LEU A 267 5.03 -4.62 -2.67
N SER A 268 4.31 -4.31 -3.74
CA SER A 268 3.82 -5.31 -4.70
C SER A 268 4.99 -5.99 -5.42
N ASP A 269 5.97 -5.22 -5.88
CA ASP A 269 7.18 -5.71 -6.53
C ASP A 269 8.02 -6.59 -5.59
N ILE A 270 8.19 -6.18 -4.32
CA ILE A 270 8.85 -7.00 -3.30
C ILE A 270 8.11 -8.35 -3.13
N MET A 271 6.78 -8.34 -3.07
CA MET A 271 5.98 -9.55 -2.89
C MET A 271 6.07 -10.48 -4.10
N GLU A 272 6.01 -9.95 -5.32
CA GLU A 272 6.16 -10.71 -6.55
C GLU A 272 7.55 -11.36 -6.63
N LYS A 273 8.61 -10.56 -6.42
CA LYS A 273 9.98 -11.06 -6.37
C LYS A 273 10.17 -12.09 -5.27
N TYR A 274 9.58 -11.91 -4.09
CA TYR A 274 9.65 -12.91 -3.02
C TYR A 274 9.08 -14.26 -3.46
N LEU A 275 7.91 -14.27 -4.12
CA LEU A 275 7.29 -15.49 -4.62
C LEU A 275 8.14 -16.15 -5.72
N LEU A 276 8.57 -15.37 -6.71
CA LEU A 276 9.42 -15.84 -7.81
C LEU A 276 10.71 -16.49 -7.28
N ASN A 277 11.39 -15.81 -6.36
CA ASN A 277 12.67 -16.24 -5.83
C ASN A 277 12.57 -17.40 -4.85
N THR A 278 11.44 -17.51 -4.13
CA THR A 278 11.14 -18.71 -3.32
C THR A 278 10.96 -19.94 -4.21
N LYS A 279 10.24 -19.81 -5.33
CA LYS A 279 10.10 -20.89 -6.31
C LYS A 279 11.45 -21.27 -6.91
N PHE A 280 12.21 -20.28 -7.37
CA PHE A 280 13.56 -20.50 -7.91
C PHE A 280 14.47 -21.21 -6.92
N LYS A 281 14.51 -20.78 -5.64
CA LYS A 281 15.31 -21.44 -4.60
C LYS A 281 14.96 -22.92 -4.43
N GLY A 282 13.66 -23.25 -4.49
CA GLY A 282 13.19 -24.63 -4.45
C GLY A 282 13.68 -25.47 -5.64
N GLU A 283 13.55 -24.93 -6.86
CA GLU A 283 14.03 -25.59 -8.08
C GLU A 283 15.57 -25.71 -8.10
N MET A 284 16.28 -24.70 -7.61
CA MET A 284 17.74 -24.68 -7.62
C MET A 284 18.36 -25.70 -6.69
N LEU A 285 17.78 -25.91 -5.49
CA LEU A 285 18.23 -26.92 -4.54
C LEU A 285 18.29 -28.32 -5.16
N GLN A 286 17.37 -28.61 -6.10
CA GLN A 286 17.33 -29.90 -6.80
C GLN A 286 18.53 -30.12 -7.73
N TRP A 287 19.09 -29.04 -8.30
CA TRP A 287 20.10 -29.11 -9.37
C TRP A 287 21.46 -28.47 -8.98
N GLN A 288 21.64 -28.16 -7.70
CA GLN A 288 22.85 -27.49 -7.20
C GLN A 288 24.09 -28.39 -7.23
N ASN A 289 23.91 -29.70 -7.04
CA ASN A 289 25.00 -30.68 -6.89
C ASN A 289 25.00 -31.80 -7.93
N ALA A 290 24.00 -31.86 -8.82
CA ALA A 290 23.91 -32.90 -9.84
C ALA A 290 23.29 -32.33 -11.12
N SER A 291 23.97 -32.53 -12.25
CA SER A 291 23.35 -32.33 -13.56
C SER A 291 22.30 -33.42 -13.78
N PRO A 292 21.13 -33.12 -14.38
CA PRO A 292 20.20 -34.16 -14.77
C PRO A 292 20.89 -35.15 -15.72
N THR A 293 20.81 -36.44 -15.42
CA THR A 293 21.30 -37.51 -16.29
C THR A 293 20.12 -38.31 -16.86
N PRO A 294 20.21 -38.79 -18.12
CA PRO A 294 19.19 -39.64 -18.73
C PRO A 294 19.29 -41.12 -18.31
N ASP A 295 19.99 -41.45 -17.22
CA ASP A 295 20.22 -42.83 -16.79
C ASP A 295 18.92 -43.58 -16.47
N SER A 296 17.94 -42.88 -15.89
CA SER A 296 16.59 -43.43 -15.63
C SER A 296 15.92 -43.80 -16.95
N LEU A 297 15.97 -42.92 -17.95
CA LEU A 297 15.43 -43.14 -19.29
C LEU A 297 16.10 -44.33 -19.96
N PHE A 298 17.43 -44.42 -19.91
CA PHE A 298 18.15 -45.55 -20.49
C PHE A 298 17.82 -46.88 -19.80
N SER A 299 17.65 -46.87 -18.48
CA SER A 299 17.23 -48.03 -17.71
C SER A 299 15.83 -48.51 -18.12
N VAL A 300 14.87 -47.58 -18.28
CA VAL A 300 13.54 -47.88 -18.81
C VAL A 300 13.61 -48.43 -20.23
N LYS A 301 14.35 -47.79 -21.14
CA LYS A 301 14.55 -48.27 -22.52
C LYS A 301 15.17 -49.66 -22.59
N LYS A 302 16.08 -49.97 -21.67
CA LYS A 302 16.70 -51.30 -21.57
C LYS A 302 15.66 -52.35 -21.14
N ARG A 303 14.82 -52.03 -20.15
CA ARG A 303 13.70 -52.89 -19.73
C ARG A 303 12.70 -53.13 -20.87
N ILE A 304 12.28 -52.07 -21.57
CA ILE A 304 11.39 -52.16 -22.74
C ILE A 304 11.99 -53.08 -23.82
N ARG A 305 13.28 -52.94 -24.13
CA ARG A 305 13.96 -53.81 -25.11
C ARG A 305 13.96 -55.28 -24.66
N SER A 306 14.27 -55.54 -23.40
CA SER A 306 14.23 -56.91 -22.84
C SER A 306 12.81 -57.51 -22.89
N LEU A 307 11.80 -56.75 -22.45
CA LEU A 307 10.40 -57.19 -22.47
C LEU A 307 9.89 -57.46 -23.89
N ARG A 308 10.27 -56.63 -24.88
CA ARG A 308 9.95 -56.90 -26.30
C ARG A 308 10.59 -58.18 -26.81
N ALA A 309 11.83 -58.46 -26.41
CA ALA A 309 12.51 -59.70 -26.78
C ALA A 309 11.85 -60.91 -26.11
N GLN A 310 11.53 -60.82 -24.81
CA GLN A 310 10.80 -61.86 -24.07
C GLN A 310 9.43 -62.11 -24.71
N LEU A 311 8.68 -61.05 -25.03
CA LEU A 311 7.37 -61.16 -25.68
C LEU A 311 7.47 -61.93 -27.01
N ARG A 312 8.44 -61.59 -27.87
CA ARG A 312 8.65 -62.30 -29.14
C ARG A 312 8.96 -63.77 -28.92
N TRP A 313 9.85 -64.10 -27.98
CA TRP A 313 10.18 -65.48 -27.67
C TRP A 313 8.98 -66.26 -27.14
N ARG A 314 8.20 -65.68 -26.21
CA ARG A 314 7.00 -66.32 -25.67
C ARG A 314 5.92 -66.55 -26.73
N GLN A 315 5.77 -65.62 -27.67
CA GLN A 315 4.86 -65.79 -28.82
C GLN A 315 5.31 -66.92 -29.77
N VAL A 316 6.63 -67.11 -29.94
CA VAL A 316 7.16 -68.24 -30.73
C VAL A 316 6.93 -69.57 -29.99
N GLU A 317 7.16 -69.62 -28.67
CA GLU A 317 6.86 -70.79 -27.84
C GLU A 317 5.37 -71.18 -27.92
N GLU A 318 4.47 -70.19 -27.80
CA GLU A 318 3.03 -70.38 -27.95
C GLU A 318 2.69 -70.97 -29.33
N ALA A 319 3.19 -70.38 -30.42
CA ALA A 319 2.93 -70.86 -31.78
C ALA A 319 3.45 -72.28 -32.01
N SER A 320 4.64 -72.60 -31.47
CA SER A 320 5.21 -73.96 -31.58
C SER A 320 4.37 -75.00 -30.82
N LEU A 321 3.80 -74.64 -29.68
CA LEU A 321 2.89 -75.51 -28.91
C LEU A 321 1.54 -75.70 -29.62
N GLU A 322 1.06 -74.67 -30.32
CA GLU A 322 -0.18 -74.76 -31.11
C GLU A 322 -0.03 -75.64 -32.38
N GLU A 323 1.19 -75.79 -32.90
CA GLU A 323 1.50 -76.60 -34.10
C GLU A 323 1.92 -78.06 -33.78
N ALA A 324 2.05 -78.43 -32.51
CA ALA A 324 2.48 -79.77 -32.09
C ALA A 324 1.38 -80.85 -32.29
N GLU A 325 1.78 -82.10 -32.60
CA GLU A 325 0.85 -83.23 -32.74
C GLU A 325 0.15 -83.60 -31.42
N ASP A 326 0.82 -83.38 -30.27
CA ASP A 326 0.28 -83.58 -28.93
C ASP A 326 -0.23 -82.25 -28.34
N PHE A 327 -1.54 -82.04 -28.39
CA PHE A 327 -2.17 -80.78 -28.00
C PHE A 327 -2.40 -80.66 -26.47
N ASP A 328 -1.56 -79.89 -25.77
CA ASP A 328 -1.77 -79.51 -24.36
C ASP A 328 -2.38 -78.10 -24.21
N LEU A 329 -3.71 -78.06 -24.09
CA LEU A 329 -4.46 -76.81 -23.90
C LEU A 329 -4.05 -76.05 -22.63
N THR A 330 -3.62 -76.75 -21.57
CA THR A 330 -3.29 -76.14 -20.28
C THR A 330 -2.00 -75.34 -20.39
N GLU A 331 -1.00 -75.90 -21.09
CA GLU A 331 0.28 -75.24 -21.31
C GLU A 331 0.13 -74.02 -22.25
N ILE A 332 -0.68 -74.15 -23.31
CA ILE A 332 -1.00 -73.03 -24.22
C ILE A 332 -1.68 -71.87 -23.46
N LEU A 333 -2.67 -72.16 -22.61
CA LEU A 333 -3.35 -71.14 -21.81
C LEU A 333 -2.40 -70.43 -20.85
N LYS A 334 -1.48 -71.17 -20.22
CA LYS A 334 -0.44 -70.60 -19.34
C LYS A 334 0.48 -69.65 -20.11
N LYS A 335 0.92 -70.03 -21.33
CA LYS A 335 1.74 -69.15 -22.17
C LYS A 335 0.98 -67.89 -22.61
N LYS A 336 -0.32 -68.01 -22.92
CA LYS A 336 -1.21 -66.87 -23.21
C LYS A 336 -1.30 -65.89 -22.05
N GLU A 337 -1.40 -66.39 -20.82
CA GLU A 337 -1.41 -65.57 -19.60
C GLU A 337 -0.05 -64.87 -19.40
N GLU A 338 1.07 -65.59 -19.51
CA GLU A 338 2.43 -65.01 -19.45
C GLU A 338 2.63 -63.91 -20.52
N ILE A 339 2.11 -64.11 -21.73
CA ILE A 339 2.13 -63.10 -22.80
C ILE A 339 1.31 -61.87 -22.43
N ALA A 340 0.13 -62.05 -21.83
CA ALA A 340 -0.71 -60.95 -21.37
C ALA A 340 -0.02 -60.15 -20.25
N GLU A 341 0.62 -60.82 -19.29
CA GLU A 341 1.40 -60.18 -18.23
C GLU A 341 2.60 -59.39 -18.77
N ILE A 342 3.36 -59.97 -19.70
CA ILE A 342 4.48 -59.28 -20.36
C ILE A 342 3.99 -58.07 -21.14
N ARG A 343 2.85 -58.17 -21.84
CA ARG A 343 2.22 -57.03 -22.53
C ARG A 343 1.81 -55.93 -21.56
N ASN A 344 1.16 -56.27 -20.46
CA ASN A 344 0.76 -55.29 -19.44
C ASN A 344 1.97 -54.57 -18.83
N THR A 345 3.01 -55.32 -18.49
CA THR A 345 4.27 -54.76 -17.98
C THR A 345 4.94 -53.85 -19.01
N LEU A 346 4.97 -54.27 -20.29
CA LEU A 346 5.49 -53.46 -21.39
C LEU A 346 4.73 -52.14 -21.55
N PHE A 347 3.40 -52.14 -21.45
CA PHE A 347 2.59 -50.92 -21.50
C PHE A 347 2.91 -49.96 -20.35
N GLN A 348 3.10 -50.49 -19.13
CA GLN A 348 3.48 -49.68 -17.97
C GLN A 348 4.87 -49.03 -18.16
N GLU A 349 5.86 -49.79 -18.64
CA GLU A 349 7.20 -49.28 -18.91
C GLU A 349 7.22 -48.22 -20.02
N ILE A 350 6.41 -48.38 -21.07
CA ILE A 350 6.23 -47.33 -22.10
C ILE A 350 5.61 -46.06 -21.48
N GLY A 351 4.65 -46.21 -20.56
CA GLY A 351 4.11 -45.10 -19.80
C GLY A 351 5.18 -44.39 -18.96
N GLN A 352 6.08 -45.16 -18.33
CA GLN A 352 7.20 -44.62 -17.58
C GLN A 352 8.22 -43.91 -18.48
N GLU A 353 8.51 -44.46 -19.67
CA GLU A 353 9.40 -43.83 -20.66
C GLU A 353 8.90 -42.42 -21.03
N ARG A 354 7.59 -42.27 -21.28
CA ARG A 354 6.98 -40.96 -21.55
C ARG A 354 7.14 -40.00 -20.36
N LYS A 355 6.96 -40.46 -19.13
CA LYS A 355 7.16 -39.63 -17.93
C LYS A 355 8.60 -39.14 -17.81
N GLU A 356 9.58 -40.00 -18.08
CA GLU A 356 11.00 -39.60 -18.05
C GLU A 356 11.31 -38.60 -19.17
N TYR A 357 10.75 -38.78 -20.37
CA TYR A 357 10.87 -37.79 -21.44
C TYR A 357 10.25 -36.44 -21.08
N MET A 358 9.07 -36.41 -20.46
CA MET A 358 8.43 -35.16 -20.00
C MET A 358 9.30 -34.43 -18.98
N LYS A 359 9.87 -35.15 -18.00
CA LYS A 359 10.79 -34.55 -17.02
C LYS A 359 12.02 -33.94 -17.68
N LEU A 360 12.69 -34.69 -18.57
CA LEU A 360 13.89 -34.23 -19.26
C LEU A 360 13.60 -33.05 -20.20
N SER A 361 12.44 -33.05 -20.87
CA SER A 361 11.99 -31.95 -21.72
C SER A 361 11.75 -30.68 -20.91
N ALA A 362 11.03 -30.76 -19.78
CA ALA A 362 10.81 -29.62 -18.90
C ALA A 362 12.13 -29.04 -18.35
N LEU A 363 13.11 -29.89 -18.06
CA LEU A 363 14.44 -29.46 -17.64
C LEU A 363 15.22 -28.78 -18.76
N ALA A 364 15.11 -29.28 -19.99
CA ALA A 364 15.74 -28.67 -21.16
C ALA A 364 15.12 -27.31 -21.51
N GLU A 365 13.81 -27.15 -21.35
CA GLU A 365 13.14 -25.85 -21.58
C GLU A 365 13.43 -24.83 -20.47
N GLY A 366 13.62 -25.31 -19.24
CA GLY A 366 13.86 -24.47 -18.06
C GLY A 366 15.35 -24.31 -17.72
N CYS A 367 15.83 -25.15 -16.80
CA CYS A 367 17.08 -24.90 -16.09
C CYS A 367 18.34 -25.40 -16.81
N CYS A 368 18.22 -26.38 -17.71
CA CYS A 368 19.35 -27.10 -18.31
C CYS A 368 19.18 -27.28 -19.84
N PRO A 369 19.19 -26.18 -20.63
CA PRO A 369 19.04 -26.22 -22.10
C PRO A 369 20.11 -27.04 -22.82
N GLU A 370 21.26 -27.29 -22.18
CA GLU A 370 22.34 -28.12 -22.70
C GLU A 370 21.99 -29.62 -22.80
N LEU A 371 20.94 -30.10 -22.13
CA LEU A 371 20.65 -31.54 -22.02
C LEU A 371 20.57 -32.28 -23.38
N PRO A 372 19.87 -31.77 -24.41
CA PRO A 372 19.80 -32.46 -25.70
C PRO A 372 21.16 -32.51 -26.43
N LEU A 373 22.02 -31.51 -26.20
CA LEU A 373 23.37 -31.47 -26.78
C LEU A 373 24.33 -32.40 -26.03
N LEU A 374 24.20 -32.52 -24.71
CA LEU A 374 25.03 -33.43 -23.91
C LEU A 374 24.73 -34.90 -24.25
N TYR A 375 23.45 -35.25 -24.37
CA TYR A 375 22.96 -36.61 -24.56
C TYR A 375 22.15 -36.78 -25.86
N PRO A 376 22.77 -36.64 -27.04
CA PRO A 376 22.07 -36.79 -28.32
C PRO A 376 21.42 -38.18 -28.48
N GLU A 377 22.02 -39.23 -27.89
CA GLU A 377 21.50 -40.60 -27.87
C GLU A 377 20.21 -40.78 -27.04
N ALA A 378 19.88 -39.82 -26.17
CA ALA A 378 18.61 -39.81 -25.44
C ALA A 378 17.44 -39.34 -26.33
N ASP A 379 17.72 -38.68 -27.46
CA ASP A 379 16.73 -38.16 -28.43
C ASP A 379 15.67 -37.23 -27.80
N ILE A 380 16.10 -36.42 -26.80
CA ILE A 380 15.23 -35.50 -26.06
C ILE A 380 14.64 -34.44 -27.01
N HIS A 381 15.46 -33.91 -27.92
CA HIS A 381 15.05 -32.85 -28.85
C HIS A 381 13.88 -33.30 -29.77
N SER A 382 13.95 -34.51 -30.32
CA SER A 382 12.87 -35.04 -31.16
C SER A 382 11.57 -35.21 -30.38
N HIS A 383 11.64 -35.59 -29.10
CA HIS A 383 10.46 -35.71 -28.25
C HIS A 383 9.84 -34.34 -27.95
N MET A 384 10.64 -33.31 -27.69
CA MET A 384 10.18 -31.93 -27.52
C MET A 384 9.46 -31.41 -28.78
N VAL A 385 10.06 -31.60 -29.96
CA VAL A 385 9.49 -31.16 -31.24
C VAL A 385 8.19 -31.92 -31.58
N ARG A 386 8.12 -33.22 -31.27
CA ARG A 386 6.90 -34.03 -31.49
C ARG A 386 5.76 -33.63 -30.55
N HIS A 387 6.06 -33.24 -29.31
CA HIS A 387 5.04 -32.81 -28.36
C HIS A 387 4.47 -31.42 -28.67
N ASN A 388 5.30 -30.52 -29.23
CA ASN A 388 4.87 -29.23 -29.78
C ASN A 388 4.16 -29.34 -31.15
N ARG A 389 4.17 -30.54 -31.76
CA ARG A 389 3.41 -30.89 -32.96
C ARG A 389 2.30 -31.92 -32.67
N SER A 390 1.68 -31.84 -31.50
CA SER A 390 0.36 -32.46 -31.33
C SER A 390 -0.69 -31.43 -31.81
N PRO A 391 -1.43 -31.74 -32.88
CA PRO A 391 -2.49 -30.89 -33.40
C PRO A 391 -3.76 -31.00 -32.53
N ASP A 392 -4.63 -30.02 -32.71
CA ASP A 392 -6.04 -30.00 -32.31
C ASP A 392 -6.77 -31.35 -32.40
#